data_AF-A0A9D6F9B6-F1
#
_entry.id   AF-A0A9D6F9B6-F1
#
_cell.length_a   1.000
_cell.length_b   1.000
_cell.length_c   1.000
_cell.angle_alpha   90.00
_cell.angle_beta   90.00
_cell.angle_gamma   90.00
#
_symmetry.space_group_name_H-M   'P 1'
#
loop_
_entity.id
_entity.type
_entity.pdbx_description
1 polymer ?
#
loop_
_entity_poly.entity_id
_entity_poly.type
_entity_poly.pdbx_seq_one_letter_code
_entity_poly.pdbx_strand_id
1 'polypeptide(L)'
;MRLFIDKLACEGYGKCERIAPDLFKLDKNDIVGVLVGGDLNPEQLRRANMGVKLCPTKAIRLAEIAQEEKAVSDFAAPFEKHVFVCTSGEYCPMLDGSSKEIHKAFKEQVARAGLKGKVRVNNSGCLDQCGHGPNVVIYPDGVWYSHLTVEDVPVIIEEHLIGGRPVEQLRYHPPKAGANKLARDANERRVAGQVDGCRADWPIIPYDDPHAGKPEGGQ
;
A
#
# COMPACT_ATOMS: atom_id res chain seq x y z
N MET A 1 -28.28 10.07 -2.36
CA MET A 1 -27.21 11.01 -2.76
C MET A 1 -26.42 11.42 -1.52
N ARG A 2 -25.09 11.35 -1.59
CA ARG A 2 -24.16 11.71 -0.51
C ARG A 2 -23.30 12.90 -0.90
N LEU A 3 -22.77 13.58 0.11
CA LEU A 3 -21.84 14.69 -0.04
C LEU A 3 -20.40 14.18 -0.12
N PHE A 4 -19.67 14.72 -1.08
CA PHE A 4 -18.24 14.45 -1.26
C PHE A 4 -17.48 15.74 -1.24
N ILE A 5 -16.34 15.73 -0.55
CA ILE A 5 -15.45 16.89 -0.43
C ILE A 5 -14.07 16.49 -0.92
N ASP A 6 -13.60 17.18 -1.95
CA ASP A 6 -12.20 17.18 -2.34
C ASP A 6 -11.42 18.08 -1.36
N LYS A 7 -10.73 17.44 -0.42
CA LYS A 7 -9.94 18.14 0.59
C LYS A 7 -8.74 18.89 0.00
N LEU A 8 -8.24 18.50 -1.18
CA LEU A 8 -7.12 19.18 -1.83
C LEU A 8 -7.58 20.46 -2.54
N ALA A 9 -8.82 20.48 -3.03
CA ALA A 9 -9.43 21.67 -3.65
C ALA A 9 -10.12 22.60 -2.64
N CYS A 10 -10.25 22.19 -1.37
CA CYS A 10 -10.93 22.97 -0.34
C CYS A 10 -10.01 24.05 0.23
N GLU A 11 -10.31 25.31 -0.05
CA GLU A 11 -9.55 26.48 0.45
C GLU A 11 -10.19 27.15 1.69
N GLY A 12 -11.19 26.51 2.32
CA GLY A 12 -11.71 26.96 3.61
C GLY A 12 -12.59 28.21 3.64
N TYR A 13 -13.14 28.67 2.51
CA TYR A 13 -14.02 29.85 2.46
C TYR A 13 -15.29 29.80 3.35
N GLY A 14 -15.66 28.66 3.92
CA GLY A 14 -16.76 28.51 4.89
C GLY A 14 -18.18 28.78 4.38
N LYS A 15 -18.37 29.04 3.08
CA LYS A 15 -19.68 29.38 2.50
C LYS A 15 -20.73 28.27 2.64
N CYS A 16 -20.28 27.02 2.61
CA CYS A 16 -21.12 25.84 2.77
C CYS A 16 -21.60 25.65 4.21
N GLU A 17 -20.72 25.80 5.20
CA GLU A 17 -21.07 25.75 6.64
C GLU A 17 -22.09 26.83 7.00
N ARG A 18 -21.94 28.05 6.48
CA ARG A 18 -22.91 29.13 6.74
C ARG A 18 -24.34 28.79 6.29
N ILE A 19 -24.49 27.92 5.28
CA ILE A 19 -25.78 27.60 4.67
C ILE A 19 -26.37 26.29 5.16
N ALA A 20 -25.51 25.33 5.48
CA ALA A 20 -25.90 24.05 6.03
C ALA A 20 -24.91 23.65 7.13
N PRO A 21 -24.95 24.30 8.30
CA PRO A 21 -24.02 24.04 9.41
C PRO A 21 -24.21 22.65 10.03
N ASP A 22 -25.36 22.02 9.76
CA ASP A 22 -25.67 20.64 10.11
C ASP A 22 -25.04 19.61 9.15
N LEU A 23 -24.58 20.05 7.97
CA LEU A 23 -24.01 19.19 6.94
C LEU A 23 -22.51 19.43 6.74
N PHE A 24 -22.06 20.67 6.89
CA PHE A 24 -20.69 21.12 6.67
C PHE A 24 -20.17 21.81 7.92
N LYS A 25 -18.99 21.42 8.38
CA LYS A 25 -18.32 22.09 9.51
C LYS A 25 -16.84 22.25 9.20
N LEU A 26 -16.32 23.47 9.30
CA LEU A 26 -14.88 23.70 9.19
C LEU A 26 -14.18 23.11 10.43
N ASP A 27 -13.13 22.34 10.20
CA ASP A 27 -12.22 21.91 11.25
C ASP A 27 -11.23 23.03 11.62
N LYS A 28 -10.33 22.75 12.55
CA LYS A 28 -9.34 23.72 13.04
C LYS A 28 -8.31 24.15 12.00
N ASN A 29 -8.29 23.51 10.82
CA ASN A 29 -7.42 23.82 9.71
C ASN A 29 -8.19 24.47 8.54
N ASP A 30 -9.42 24.96 8.80
CA ASP A 30 -10.32 25.51 7.80
C ASP A 30 -10.68 24.51 6.67
N ILE A 31 -10.67 23.20 6.96
CA ILE A 31 -11.12 22.17 6.01
C ILE A 31 -12.54 21.74 6.38
N VAL A 32 -13.42 21.73 5.39
CA VAL A 32 -14.82 21.32 5.61
C VAL A 32 -14.90 19.80 5.83
N GLY A 33 -15.45 19.38 6.96
CA GLY A 33 -15.92 18.02 7.23
C GLY A 33 -17.40 17.86 6.90
N VAL A 34 -17.79 16.70 6.35
CA VAL A 34 -19.19 16.28 6.19
C VAL A 34 -19.66 15.65 7.50
N LEU A 35 -20.72 16.21 8.11
CA LEU A 35 -21.25 15.73 9.39
C LEU A 35 -22.27 14.59 9.27
N VAL A 36 -22.77 14.31 8.06
CA VAL A 36 -23.76 13.26 7.82
C VAL A 36 -23.14 12.14 7.01
N GLY A 37 -22.84 11.02 7.68
CA GLY A 37 -22.41 9.77 7.06
C GLY A 37 -23.60 8.98 6.52
N GLY A 38 -24.17 9.38 5.39
CA GLY A 38 -25.33 8.68 4.82
C GLY A 38 -26.04 9.45 3.70
N ASP A 39 -27.12 8.86 3.19
CA ASP A 39 -27.98 9.54 2.23
C ASP A 39 -28.71 10.72 2.87
N LEU A 40 -28.75 11.83 2.14
CA LEU A 40 -29.44 13.04 2.59
C LEU A 40 -30.95 12.90 2.45
N ASN A 41 -31.69 13.35 3.46
CA ASN A 41 -33.14 13.55 3.33
C ASN A 41 -33.46 14.74 2.38
N PRO A 42 -34.72 14.93 1.93
CA PRO A 42 -35.06 15.96 0.94
C PRO A 42 -34.67 17.39 1.33
N GLU A 43 -34.78 17.72 2.62
CA GLU A 43 -34.48 19.05 3.14
C GLU A 43 -32.96 19.28 3.23
N GLN A 44 -32.22 18.27 3.72
CA GLN A 44 -30.76 18.26 3.70
C GLN A 44 -30.22 18.33 2.28
N LEU A 45 -30.84 17.60 1.33
CA LEU A 45 -30.45 17.60 -0.08
C LEU A 45 -30.61 19.00 -0.70
N ARG A 46 -31.67 19.73 -0.34
CA ARG A 46 -31.90 21.10 -0.79
C ARG A 46 -30.79 22.04 -0.32
N ARG A 47 -30.46 21.98 0.97
CA ARG A 47 -29.38 22.81 1.55
C ARG A 47 -27.99 22.40 1.06
N ALA A 48 -27.74 21.11 0.91
CA ALA A 48 -26.52 20.55 0.34
C ALA A 48 -26.27 21.05 -1.09
N ASN A 49 -27.30 21.02 -1.94
CA ASN A 49 -27.23 21.57 -3.30
C ASN A 49 -26.86 23.07 -3.29
N MET A 50 -27.37 23.83 -2.34
CA MET A 50 -27.04 25.24 -2.20
C MET A 50 -25.59 25.44 -1.74
N GLY A 51 -25.12 24.63 -0.80
CA GLY A 51 -23.71 24.60 -0.36
C GLY A 51 -22.74 24.26 -1.50
N VAL A 52 -23.08 23.26 -2.33
CA VAL A 52 -22.32 22.89 -3.54
C VAL A 52 -22.21 24.07 -4.51
N LYS A 53 -23.33 24.72 -4.83
CA LYS A 53 -23.37 25.86 -5.76
C LYS A 53 -22.54 27.06 -5.29
N LEU A 54 -22.37 27.20 -3.99
CA LEU A 54 -21.68 28.35 -3.39
C LEU A 54 -20.21 28.10 -3.06
N CYS A 55 -19.73 26.87 -3.28
CA CYS A 55 -18.32 26.54 -3.17
C CYS A 55 -17.54 27.15 -4.35
N PRO A 56 -16.68 28.17 -4.13
CA PRO A 56 -15.98 28.85 -5.22
C PRO A 56 -15.01 27.94 -5.98
N THR A 57 -14.38 27.01 -5.26
CA THR A 57 -13.39 26.07 -5.80
C THR A 57 -14.01 24.78 -6.32
N LYS A 58 -15.34 24.62 -6.21
CA LYS A 58 -16.06 23.38 -6.54
C LYS A 58 -15.55 22.15 -5.79
N ALA A 59 -14.97 22.35 -4.61
CA ALA A 59 -14.48 21.28 -3.74
C ALA A 59 -15.59 20.35 -3.20
N ILE A 60 -16.87 20.73 -3.33
CA ILE A 60 -18.00 19.97 -2.79
C ILE A 60 -18.89 19.52 -3.94
N ARG A 61 -19.30 18.24 -3.95
CA ARG A 61 -20.26 17.71 -4.92
C ARG A 61 -21.24 16.73 -4.28
N LEU A 62 -22.34 16.47 -4.97
CA LEU A 62 -23.31 15.42 -4.65
C LEU A 62 -23.21 14.30 -5.67
N ALA A 63 -23.15 13.05 -5.21
CA ALA A 63 -23.20 11.89 -6.09
C ALA A 63 -23.96 10.73 -5.43
N GLU A 64 -24.43 9.79 -6.25
CA GLU A 64 -24.87 8.48 -5.77
C GLU A 64 -23.65 7.60 -5.50
N ILE A 65 -23.70 6.75 -4.46
CA ILE A 65 -22.59 5.81 -4.15
C ILE A 65 -22.26 4.96 -5.38
N ALA A 66 -23.29 4.45 -6.05
CA ALA A 66 -23.16 3.65 -7.26
C ALA A 66 -22.47 4.41 -8.41
N GLN A 67 -22.60 5.73 -8.49
CA GLN A 67 -21.94 6.54 -9.52
C GLN A 67 -20.46 6.77 -9.21
N GLU A 68 -20.06 6.81 -7.93
CA GLU A 68 -18.65 6.84 -7.56
C GLU A 68 -17.97 5.49 -7.67
N GLU A 69 -18.61 4.42 -7.21
CA GLU A 69 -18.11 3.05 -7.42
C GLU A 69 -17.90 2.81 -8.91
N LYS A 70 -18.82 3.31 -9.75
CA LYS A 70 -18.68 3.28 -11.19
C LYS A 70 -17.55 4.18 -11.72
N ALA A 71 -17.41 5.42 -11.24
CA ALA A 71 -16.34 6.33 -11.68
C ALA A 71 -14.93 5.84 -11.26
N VAL A 72 -14.82 5.17 -10.11
CA VAL A 72 -13.61 4.44 -9.68
C VAL A 72 -13.39 3.21 -10.56
N SER A 73 -14.47 2.52 -10.97
CA SER A 73 -14.40 1.38 -11.90
C SER A 73 -14.11 1.77 -13.36
N ASP A 74 -14.43 3.00 -13.77
CA ASP A 74 -14.21 3.49 -15.14
C ASP A 74 -12.71 3.78 -15.40
N PHE A 75 -11.89 3.88 -14.35
CA PHE A 75 -10.43 3.75 -14.38
C PHE A 75 -10.00 2.33 -13.98
N ALA A 76 -10.64 1.30 -14.50
CA ALA A 76 -10.23 -0.09 -14.28
C ALA A 76 -8.77 -0.27 -14.74
N ALA A 77 -7.84 -0.19 -13.79
CA ALA A 77 -6.47 -0.58 -14.02
C ALA A 77 -6.49 -2.01 -14.58
N PRO A 78 -5.71 -2.32 -15.64
CA PRO A 78 -5.73 -3.65 -16.26
C PRO A 78 -5.43 -4.80 -15.30
N PHE A 79 -4.91 -4.50 -14.12
CA PHE A 79 -4.65 -5.43 -13.03
C PHE A 79 -5.11 -4.80 -11.71
N GLU A 80 -5.74 -5.60 -10.85
CA GLU A 80 -6.11 -5.25 -9.48
C GLU A 80 -4.86 -5.04 -8.61
N LYS A 81 -3.81 -5.85 -8.81
CA LYS A 81 -2.53 -5.73 -8.09
C LYS A 81 -1.32 -5.93 -8.99
N HIS A 82 -0.23 -5.23 -8.67
CA HIS A 82 1.09 -5.42 -9.25
C HIS A 82 2.08 -5.89 -8.19
N VAL A 83 2.71 -7.04 -8.43
CA VAL A 83 3.77 -7.60 -7.60
C VAL A 83 5.10 -7.30 -8.28
N PHE A 84 5.89 -6.39 -7.73
CA PHE A 84 7.22 -6.06 -8.22
C PHE A 84 8.27 -6.82 -7.42
N VAL A 85 8.98 -7.72 -8.09
CA VAL A 85 10.09 -8.49 -7.50
C VAL A 85 11.40 -7.87 -7.95
N CYS A 86 12.26 -7.49 -6.99
CA CYS A 86 13.58 -6.93 -7.30
C CYS A 86 14.50 -8.00 -7.89
N THR A 87 14.73 -7.95 -9.20
CA THR A 87 15.56 -8.94 -9.92
C THR A 87 16.84 -8.34 -10.50
N SER A 88 17.27 -7.19 -9.99
CA SER A 88 18.40 -6.43 -10.54
C SER A 88 19.48 -6.15 -9.50
N GLY A 89 20.66 -5.75 -9.98
CA GLY A 89 21.85 -5.53 -9.15
C GLY A 89 22.41 -6.85 -8.61
N GLU A 90 23.32 -6.74 -7.65
CA GLU A 90 24.04 -7.89 -7.08
C GLU A 90 23.43 -8.41 -5.78
N TYR A 91 22.52 -7.64 -5.17
CA TYR A 91 21.96 -7.96 -3.86
C TYR A 91 20.81 -8.96 -3.96
N CYS A 92 19.58 -8.52 -4.21
CA CYS A 92 18.40 -9.39 -4.26
C CYS A 92 18.55 -10.68 -5.10
N PRO A 93 19.21 -10.69 -6.28
CA PRO A 93 19.34 -11.92 -7.07
C PRO A 93 20.60 -12.75 -6.77
N MET A 94 21.55 -12.27 -5.95
CA MET A 94 22.79 -13.01 -5.65
C MET A 94 23.19 -12.97 -4.16
N LEU A 95 23.50 -11.79 -3.59
CA LEU A 95 24.03 -11.68 -2.22
C LEU A 95 22.97 -11.78 -1.11
N ASP A 96 21.73 -11.44 -1.43
CA ASP A 96 20.61 -11.50 -0.49
C ASP A 96 19.80 -12.80 -0.67
N GLY A 97 19.82 -13.43 -1.84
CA GLY A 97 19.12 -14.68 -2.11
C GLY A 97 18.70 -14.87 -3.58
N SER A 98 17.72 -15.73 -3.82
CA SER A 98 17.28 -16.17 -5.14
C SER A 98 16.08 -15.37 -5.68
N SER A 99 16.14 -14.04 -5.76
CA SER A 99 14.96 -13.24 -6.17
C SER A 99 14.39 -13.60 -7.55
N LYS A 100 15.21 -14.13 -8.47
CA LYS A 100 14.76 -14.65 -9.77
C LYS A 100 13.88 -15.90 -9.63
N GLU A 101 14.20 -16.77 -8.68
CA GLU A 101 13.39 -17.96 -8.37
C GLU A 101 12.10 -17.57 -7.67
N ILE A 102 12.15 -16.59 -6.76
CA ILE A 102 10.97 -16.00 -6.11
C ILE A 102 10.03 -15.39 -7.15
N HIS A 103 10.56 -14.62 -8.11
CA HIS A 103 9.75 -14.07 -9.21
C HIS A 103 9.10 -15.19 -10.05
N LYS A 104 9.84 -16.26 -10.35
CA LYS A 104 9.29 -17.43 -11.05
C LYS A 104 8.18 -18.10 -10.23
N ALA A 105 8.39 -18.31 -8.93
CA ALA A 105 7.41 -18.89 -8.02
C ALA A 105 6.14 -18.03 -7.94
N PHE A 106 6.25 -16.70 -7.86
CA PHE A 106 5.09 -15.80 -7.89
C PHE A 106 4.30 -15.97 -9.19
N LYS A 107 4.96 -16.01 -10.35
CA LYS A 107 4.28 -16.22 -11.64
C LYS A 107 3.54 -17.55 -11.70
N GLU A 108 4.15 -18.62 -11.19
CA GLU A 108 3.56 -19.95 -11.17
C GLU A 108 2.37 -20.03 -10.21
N GLN A 109 2.51 -19.48 -9.00
CA GLN A 109 1.45 -19.53 -8.00
C GLN A 109 0.28 -18.60 -8.35
N VAL A 110 0.52 -17.40 -8.89
CA VAL A 110 -0.54 -16.53 -9.45
C VAL A 110 -1.31 -17.26 -10.56
N ALA A 111 -0.61 -18.03 -11.39
CA ALA A 111 -1.25 -18.85 -12.42
C ALA A 111 -2.12 -19.97 -11.82
N ARG A 112 -1.57 -20.70 -10.84
CA ARG A 112 -2.27 -21.81 -10.16
C ARG A 112 -3.51 -21.34 -9.38
N ALA A 113 -3.42 -20.17 -8.76
CA ALA A 113 -4.51 -19.54 -8.01
C ALA A 113 -5.61 -18.91 -8.91
N GLY A 114 -5.49 -18.98 -10.24
CA GLY A 114 -6.48 -18.38 -11.14
C GLY A 114 -6.46 -16.84 -11.16
N LEU A 115 -5.39 -16.21 -10.69
CA LEU A 115 -5.26 -14.75 -10.57
C LEU A 115 -4.71 -14.07 -11.84
N LYS A 116 -4.53 -14.81 -12.94
CA LYS A 116 -4.11 -14.23 -14.23
C LYS A 116 -5.14 -13.21 -14.71
N GLY A 117 -4.67 -12.04 -15.15
CA GLY A 117 -5.53 -10.92 -15.56
C GLY A 117 -6.01 -10.05 -14.40
N LYS A 118 -5.79 -10.48 -13.15
CA LYS A 118 -6.05 -9.66 -11.94
C LYS A 118 -4.75 -9.23 -11.27
N VAL A 119 -3.78 -10.14 -11.18
CA VAL A 119 -2.47 -9.86 -10.60
C VAL A 119 -1.40 -9.93 -11.69
N ARG A 120 -0.58 -8.89 -11.79
CA ARG A 120 0.60 -8.89 -12.64
C ARG A 120 1.86 -9.00 -11.81
N VAL A 121 2.66 -10.04 -12.07
CA VAL A 121 4.00 -10.19 -11.51
C VAL A 121 5.03 -9.58 -12.47
N ASN A 122 5.77 -8.60 -11.99
CA ASN A 122 6.76 -7.82 -12.75
C ASN A 122 8.15 -8.04 -12.16
N ASN A 123 9.15 -8.11 -13.05
CA ASN A 123 10.52 -7.79 -12.67
C ASN A 123 10.60 -6.29 -12.36
N SER A 124 11.37 -5.91 -11.35
CA SER A 124 11.74 -4.52 -11.09
C SER A 124 13.25 -4.31 -11.17
N GLY A 125 13.62 -3.04 -11.40
CA GLY A 125 14.95 -2.54 -11.08
C GLY A 125 15.18 -2.50 -9.56
N CYS A 126 16.30 -1.88 -9.15
CA CYS A 126 16.66 -1.72 -7.75
C CYS A 126 15.56 -0.91 -7.04
N LEU A 127 15.12 -1.40 -5.88
CA LEU A 127 14.15 -0.71 -5.02
C LEU A 127 14.83 0.14 -3.94
N ASP A 128 16.15 0.28 -4.03
CA ASP A 128 17.04 0.98 -3.09
C ASP A 128 17.05 0.43 -1.65
N GLN A 129 16.60 -0.80 -1.46
CA GLN A 129 16.60 -1.53 -0.18
C GLN A 129 17.64 -2.67 -0.17
N CYS A 130 18.80 -2.45 -0.80
CA CYS A 130 19.85 -3.47 -0.91
C CYS A 130 20.34 -3.92 0.47
N GLY A 131 20.49 -5.23 0.67
CA GLY A 131 20.92 -5.78 1.95
C GLY A 131 19.75 -6.15 2.85
N HIS A 132 18.51 -5.86 2.47
CA HIS A 132 17.29 -6.39 3.11
C HIS A 132 16.62 -7.47 2.26
N GLY A 133 17.15 -7.76 1.07
CA GLY A 133 16.46 -8.61 0.12
C GLY A 133 16.42 -10.09 0.51
N PRO A 134 15.77 -10.92 -0.33
CA PRO A 134 15.06 -10.53 -1.55
C PRO A 134 13.80 -9.70 -1.29
N ASN A 135 13.66 -8.59 -2.03
CA ASN A 135 12.59 -7.62 -1.81
C ASN A 135 11.45 -7.73 -2.83
N VAL A 136 10.22 -7.60 -2.33
CA VAL A 136 8.99 -7.53 -3.13
C VAL A 136 8.11 -6.39 -2.63
N VAL A 137 7.50 -5.64 -3.55
CA VAL A 137 6.47 -4.64 -3.21
C VAL A 137 5.19 -4.91 -4.00
N ILE A 138 4.05 -4.78 -3.33
CA ILE A 138 2.74 -5.02 -3.92
C ILE A 138 1.92 -3.73 -3.90
N TYR A 139 1.53 -3.26 -5.09
CA TYR A 139 0.65 -2.10 -5.28
C TYR A 139 -0.74 -2.53 -5.75
N PRO A 140 -1.81 -1.76 -5.43
CA PRO A 140 -1.81 -0.44 -4.80
C PRO A 140 -1.60 -0.45 -3.27
N ASP A 141 -1.57 -1.62 -2.65
CA ASP A 141 -1.51 -1.80 -1.19
C ASP A 141 -0.30 -1.13 -0.51
N GLY A 142 0.80 -0.90 -1.24
CA GLY A 142 2.02 -0.30 -0.69
C GLY A 142 2.71 -1.20 0.34
N VAL A 143 2.50 -2.52 0.24
CA VAL A 143 3.05 -3.51 1.16
C VAL A 143 4.39 -3.99 0.65
N TRP A 144 5.39 -3.96 1.51
CA TRP A 144 6.75 -4.41 1.23
C TRP A 144 7.04 -5.70 2.00
N TYR A 145 7.76 -6.59 1.35
CA TYR A 145 8.27 -7.84 1.90
C TYR A 145 9.77 -7.93 1.62
N SER A 146 10.51 -8.46 2.58
CA SER A 146 11.98 -8.57 2.60
C SER A 146 12.38 -9.97 3.06
N HIS A 147 13.64 -10.34 2.84
CA HIS A 147 14.19 -11.67 3.18
C HIS A 147 13.35 -12.85 2.71
N LEU A 148 12.63 -12.66 1.61
CA LEU A 148 11.74 -13.69 1.12
C LEU A 148 12.52 -14.90 0.65
N THR A 149 11.95 -16.08 0.89
CA THR A 149 12.32 -17.29 0.15
C THR A 149 11.19 -17.77 -0.75
N VAL A 150 11.47 -18.84 -1.48
CA VAL A 150 10.50 -19.44 -2.40
C VAL A 150 9.29 -19.99 -1.63
N GLU A 151 9.51 -20.47 -0.41
CA GLU A 151 8.52 -21.06 0.49
C GLU A 151 7.54 -20.03 1.08
N ASP A 152 7.94 -18.75 1.15
CA ASP A 152 7.07 -17.68 1.60
C ASP A 152 6.04 -17.28 0.52
N VAL A 153 6.32 -17.58 -0.75
CA VAL A 153 5.47 -17.17 -1.88
C VAL A 153 4.04 -17.72 -1.74
N PRO A 154 3.79 -19.03 -1.54
CA PRO A 154 2.43 -19.54 -1.35
C PRO A 154 1.65 -18.84 -0.23
N VAL A 155 2.31 -18.48 0.87
CA VAL A 155 1.68 -17.78 2.00
C VAL A 155 1.24 -16.37 1.59
N ILE A 156 2.08 -15.63 0.87
CA ILE A 156 1.71 -14.30 0.34
C ILE A 156 0.57 -14.39 -0.67
N ILE A 157 0.54 -15.41 -1.52
CA ILE A 157 -0.57 -15.61 -2.47
C ILE A 157 -1.88 -15.82 -1.71
N GLU A 158 -1.89 -16.74 -0.74
CA GLU A 158 -3.10 -17.12 -0.01
C GLU A 158 -3.61 -15.99 0.89
N GLU A 159 -2.76 -15.46 1.78
CA GLU A 159 -3.20 -14.48 2.76
C GLU A 159 -3.40 -13.09 2.14
N HIS A 160 -2.48 -12.66 1.27
CA HIS A 160 -2.45 -11.27 0.82
C HIS A 160 -3.11 -11.05 -0.54
N LEU A 161 -2.78 -11.88 -1.54
CA LEU A 161 -3.36 -11.69 -2.87
C LEU A 161 -4.80 -12.21 -2.96
N ILE A 162 -5.10 -13.33 -2.32
CA ILE A 162 -6.46 -13.90 -2.25
C ILE A 162 -7.21 -13.33 -1.04
N GLY A 163 -6.62 -13.44 0.16
CA GLY A 163 -7.27 -13.06 1.41
C GLY A 163 -7.28 -11.57 1.72
N GLY A 164 -6.55 -10.76 0.96
CA GLY A 164 -6.48 -9.30 1.14
C GLY A 164 -5.73 -8.84 2.40
N ARG A 165 -5.07 -9.73 3.13
CA ARG A 165 -4.37 -9.43 4.39
C ARG A 165 -2.86 -9.58 4.23
N PRO A 166 -2.07 -8.53 4.46
CA PRO A 166 -0.60 -8.63 4.41
C PRO A 166 -0.06 -9.66 5.40
N VAL A 167 1.01 -10.34 4.99
CA VAL A 167 1.69 -11.36 5.81
C VAL A 167 2.62 -10.63 6.78
N GLU A 168 2.09 -10.26 7.94
CA GLU A 168 2.73 -9.33 8.88
C GLU A 168 4.12 -9.80 9.37
N GLN A 169 4.37 -11.10 9.43
CA GLN A 169 5.67 -11.68 9.78
C GLN A 169 6.76 -11.53 8.70
N LEU A 170 6.37 -11.19 7.47
CA LEU A 170 7.30 -10.95 6.35
C LEU A 170 7.41 -9.45 6.02
N ARG A 171 6.66 -8.60 6.72
CA ARG A 171 6.48 -7.19 6.36
C ARG A 171 7.77 -6.40 6.58
N TYR A 172 8.15 -5.65 5.57
CA TYR A 172 9.24 -4.69 5.61
C TYR A 172 8.72 -3.27 5.80
N HIS A 173 9.35 -2.51 6.68
CA HIS A 173 9.11 -1.08 6.86
C HIS A 173 10.39 -0.31 6.54
N PRO A 174 10.52 0.26 5.32
CA PRO A 174 11.65 1.10 4.97
C PRO A 174 11.83 2.21 6.03
N PRO A 175 13.01 2.35 6.67
CA PRO A 175 13.22 3.33 7.74
C PRO A 175 12.99 4.78 7.30
N LYS A 176 13.27 5.08 6.03
CA LYS A 176 13.01 6.37 5.38
C LYS A 176 12.67 6.16 3.91
N ALA A 177 12.11 7.20 3.29
CA ALA A 177 11.91 7.23 1.85
C ALA A 177 13.25 7.19 1.09
N GLY A 178 13.27 6.51 -0.06
CA GLY A 178 14.46 6.35 -0.89
C GLY A 178 15.39 5.24 -0.37
N ALA A 179 16.70 5.48 -0.45
CA ALA A 179 17.71 4.44 -0.25
C ALA A 179 17.98 4.10 1.22
N ASN A 180 17.87 2.80 1.54
CA ASN A 180 18.15 2.19 2.84
C ASN A 180 19.07 0.97 2.61
N LYS A 181 20.30 1.22 2.16
CA LYS A 181 21.24 0.13 1.89
C LYS A 181 21.97 -0.26 3.18
N LEU A 182 22.01 -1.55 3.50
CA LEU A 182 22.87 -2.05 4.56
C LEU A 182 24.32 -2.16 4.06
N ALA A 183 25.26 -1.74 4.90
CA ALA A 183 26.67 -1.97 4.66
C ALA A 183 27.01 -3.47 4.68
N ARG A 184 28.00 -3.87 3.89
CA ARG A 184 28.56 -5.22 3.88
C ARG A 184 30.05 -5.18 4.26
N ASP A 185 30.56 -6.29 4.77
CA ASP A 185 31.98 -6.46 5.07
C ASP A 185 32.82 -6.67 3.79
N ALA A 186 34.13 -6.85 3.95
CA ALA A 186 35.05 -7.06 2.83
C ALA A 186 34.79 -8.35 2.00
N ASN A 187 33.97 -9.27 2.51
CA ASN A 187 33.57 -10.50 1.83
C ASN A 187 32.12 -10.42 1.34
N GLU A 188 31.56 -9.22 1.23
CA GLU A 188 30.17 -8.98 0.86
C GLU A 188 29.18 -9.68 1.80
N ARG A 189 29.49 -9.83 3.10
CA ARG A 189 28.56 -10.37 4.11
C ARG A 189 27.87 -9.25 4.89
N ARG A 190 26.69 -9.53 5.45
CA ARG A 190 25.95 -8.56 6.27
C ARG A 190 26.73 -8.23 7.54
N VAL A 191 26.73 -6.97 7.96
CA VAL A 191 27.40 -6.55 9.20
C VAL A 191 26.41 -6.68 10.37
N ALA A 192 26.83 -7.37 11.43
CA ALA A 192 26.02 -7.53 12.63
C ALA A 192 25.71 -6.18 13.31
N GLY A 193 24.54 -6.09 13.95
CA GLY A 193 24.10 -4.91 14.71
C GLY A 193 23.42 -3.82 13.88
N GLN A 194 23.24 -4.02 12.57
CA GLN A 194 22.51 -3.09 11.71
C GLN A 194 20.99 -3.24 11.89
N VAL A 195 20.28 -2.11 11.86
CA VAL A 195 18.82 -2.10 11.94
C VAL A 195 18.23 -2.52 10.60
N ASP A 196 17.49 -3.61 10.60
CA ASP A 196 17.07 -4.32 9.38
C ASP A 196 15.69 -3.89 8.84
N GLY A 197 15.01 -2.90 9.42
CA GLY A 197 13.72 -2.38 8.91
C GLY A 197 12.55 -3.37 8.87
N CYS A 198 12.76 -4.67 9.13
CA CYS A 198 11.76 -5.74 9.06
C CYS A 198 10.89 -5.85 10.32
N ARG A 199 11.34 -5.25 11.44
CA ARG A 199 10.61 -4.85 12.66
C ARG A 199 11.62 -4.54 13.77
N ALA A 200 11.19 -3.89 14.86
CA ALA A 200 12.05 -3.58 16.01
C ALA A 200 12.33 -4.79 16.93
N ASP A 201 11.57 -5.89 16.78
CA ASP A 201 11.61 -7.09 17.63
C ASP A 201 12.33 -8.30 17.00
N TRP A 202 12.77 -8.19 15.74
CA TRP A 202 13.67 -9.19 15.15
C TRP A 202 15.03 -9.15 15.85
N PRO A 203 15.57 -10.29 16.32
CA PRO A 203 16.93 -10.33 16.84
C PRO A 203 17.91 -9.86 15.75
N ILE A 204 18.94 -9.14 16.19
CA ILE A 204 20.06 -8.69 15.34
C ILE A 204 20.49 -9.85 14.43
N ILE A 205 20.45 -9.64 13.11
CA ILE A 205 20.74 -10.65 12.08
C ILE A 205 22.02 -11.43 12.46
N PRO A 206 21.92 -12.71 12.85
CA PRO A 206 23.07 -13.59 12.99
C PRO A 206 23.66 -13.92 11.62
N TYR A 207 24.98 -14.06 11.59
CA TYR A 207 25.82 -14.02 10.40
C TYR A 207 25.57 -15.11 9.33
N ASP A 208 24.93 -16.25 9.67
CA ASP A 208 24.91 -17.45 8.81
C ASP A 208 23.53 -17.90 8.32
N ASP A 209 22.44 -17.20 8.64
CA ASP A 209 21.10 -17.64 8.26
C ASP A 209 20.23 -16.48 7.74
N PRO A 210 19.82 -16.49 6.45
CA PRO A 210 18.91 -15.48 5.90
C PRO A 210 17.53 -15.48 6.56
N HIS A 211 17.24 -16.45 7.42
CA HIS A 211 16.03 -16.55 8.25
C HIS A 211 16.25 -16.24 9.73
N ALA A 212 17.50 -16.05 10.18
CA ALA A 212 17.77 -15.86 11.60
C ALA A 212 17.28 -14.47 12.02
N GLY A 213 16.12 -14.48 12.68
CA GLY A 213 15.27 -13.31 12.85
C GLY A 213 13.82 -13.73 12.96
N LYS A 214 13.35 -14.58 12.04
CA LYS A 214 11.95 -15.04 11.99
C LYS A 214 11.58 -15.66 13.33
N PRO A 215 10.61 -15.11 14.09
CA PRO A 215 10.14 -15.79 15.28
C PRO A 215 9.66 -17.19 14.87
N GLU A 216 10.10 -18.22 15.59
CA GLU A 216 9.64 -19.60 15.35
C GLU A 216 8.12 -19.58 15.34
N GLY A 217 7.52 -20.07 14.24
CA GLY A 217 6.10 -19.96 13.99
C GLY A 217 5.28 -20.41 15.20
N GLY A 218 4.47 -19.50 15.75
CA GLY A 218 3.51 -19.83 16.79
C GLY A 218 2.56 -20.92 16.27
N GLN A 219 2.43 -21.97 17.07
CA GLN A 219 1.55 -23.13 16.87
C GLN A 219 0.09 -22.72 16.69
#